data_AF-L9L8A9-F1
#
_entry.id   AF-L9L8A9-F1
#
_cell.length_a   1.000
_cell.length_b   1.000
_cell.length_c   1.000
_cell.angle_alpha   90.00
_cell.angle_beta   90.00
_cell.angle_gamma   90.00
#
_symmetry.space_group_name_H-M   'P 1'
#
loop_
_entity.id
_entity.type
_entity.pdbx_description
1 polymer ?
#
loop_
_entity_poly.entity_id
_entity_poly.type
_entity_poly.pdbx_seq_one_letter_code
_entity_poly.pdbx_strand_id
1 'polypeptide(L)'
;MSNKSGGTIPPQRAGKPIGAVIRRTRLPASLGSLLNKPKSEMTPEELQKREEEEFNTGPLSVLTQSVKNNTQVLINCRNNKKLLGRVKAFDRHCNMVLENVKEMWTEVPKSGKGKKKSKPVNKDRYISKMFLRGDSVIVVLRNPLIAGK
;
A
#
# COMPACT_ATOMS: atom_id res chain seq x y z
N MET A 1 -12.29 -78.45 -10.88
CA MET A 1 -12.50 -77.29 -11.76
C MET A 1 -11.76 -76.10 -11.17
N SER A 2 -10.94 -75.44 -11.99
CA SER A 2 -10.46 -74.04 -11.88
C SER A 2 -9.69 -73.61 -10.62
N ASN A 3 -8.54 -72.92 -10.68
CA ASN A 3 -7.52 -72.70 -11.69
C ASN A 3 -6.33 -72.08 -10.93
N LYS A 4 -5.11 -72.56 -11.18
CA LYS A 4 -3.85 -71.91 -10.76
C LYS A 4 -3.62 -70.66 -11.61
N SER A 5 -3.11 -69.57 -11.03
CA SER A 5 -2.17 -68.68 -11.73
C SER A 5 -1.39 -67.82 -10.74
N GLY A 6 -0.15 -68.22 -10.49
CA GLY A 6 0.87 -67.37 -9.91
C GLY A 6 1.29 -66.31 -10.92
N GLY A 7 1.22 -65.05 -10.52
CA GLY A 7 1.70 -63.92 -11.30
C GLY A 7 3.22 -63.78 -11.17
N THR A 8 3.89 -63.89 -12.30
CA THR A 8 5.33 -63.69 -12.52
C THR A 8 5.73 -62.22 -12.42
N ILE A 9 6.90 -61.98 -11.83
CA ILE A 9 7.57 -60.68 -11.75
C ILE A 9 8.26 -60.40 -13.10
N PRO A 10 7.99 -59.27 -13.79
CA PRO A 10 8.79 -58.85 -14.92
C PRO A 10 10.00 -57.98 -14.49
N PRO A 11 11.08 -57.98 -15.31
CA PRO A 11 12.43 -57.62 -14.89
C PRO A 11 12.68 -56.11 -14.78
N GLN A 12 13.55 -55.73 -13.84
CA GLN A 12 14.13 -54.38 -13.77
C GLN A 12 14.92 -54.10 -15.05
N ARG A 13 14.53 -53.07 -15.80
CA ARG A 13 15.19 -52.68 -17.06
C ARG A 13 16.08 -51.46 -16.83
N ALA A 14 17.37 -51.72 -17.02
CA ALA A 14 18.50 -50.85 -17.36
C ALA A 14 18.28 -49.32 -17.41
N GLY A 15 19.14 -48.60 -16.69
CA GLY A 15 19.31 -47.15 -16.80
C GLY A 15 19.66 -46.70 -18.23
N LYS A 16 19.16 -45.51 -18.58
CA LYS A 16 19.52 -44.75 -19.78
C LYS A 16 19.62 -43.25 -19.43
N PRO A 17 20.35 -42.48 -20.25
CA PRO A 17 21.33 -41.51 -19.77
C PRO A 17 20.77 -40.13 -19.42
N ILE A 18 21.59 -39.39 -18.69
CA ILE A 18 21.51 -37.96 -18.45
C ILE A 18 21.39 -37.22 -19.79
N GLY A 19 20.32 -36.44 -19.98
CA GLY A 19 20.19 -35.54 -21.12
C GLY A 19 18.81 -35.52 -21.79
N ALA A 20 17.75 -35.25 -21.04
CA ALA A 20 16.45 -34.93 -21.62
C ALA A 20 16.20 -33.42 -21.52
N VAL A 21 16.24 -32.78 -22.68
CA VAL A 21 15.84 -31.42 -23.02
C VAL A 21 14.68 -30.92 -22.15
N ILE A 22 14.94 -29.87 -21.36
CA ILE A 22 13.91 -29.06 -20.71
C ILE A 22 13.08 -28.42 -21.84
N ARG A 23 11.98 -29.07 -22.22
CA ARG A 23 10.89 -28.38 -22.91
C ARG A 23 10.34 -27.39 -21.89
N ARG A 24 10.81 -26.14 -21.96
CA ARG A 24 10.20 -25.00 -21.28
C ARG A 24 8.74 -24.94 -21.72
N THR A 25 7.84 -25.47 -20.89
CA THR A 25 6.47 -24.99 -20.88
C THR A 25 6.57 -23.49 -20.59
N ARG A 26 6.31 -22.66 -21.61
CA ARG A 26 6.21 -21.22 -21.46
C ARG A 26 5.14 -20.95 -20.39
N LEU A 27 5.56 -20.50 -19.22
CA LEU A 27 4.68 -19.74 -18.33
C LEU A 27 4.13 -18.57 -19.17
N PRO A 28 2.81 -18.31 -19.16
CA PRO A 28 2.24 -17.23 -19.96
C PRO A 28 2.90 -15.90 -19.55
N ALA A 29 3.51 -15.24 -20.53
CA ALA A 29 4.23 -13.98 -20.40
C ALA A 29 3.29 -12.79 -20.12
N SER A 30 2.54 -12.84 -19.03
CA SER A 30 1.45 -11.89 -18.75
C SER A 30 1.62 -11.06 -17.47
N LEU A 31 2.60 -11.35 -16.60
CA LEU A 31 2.75 -10.62 -15.33
C LEU A 31 3.97 -9.69 -15.30
N GLY A 32 5.06 -10.03 -15.99
CA GLY A 32 6.29 -9.22 -15.99
C GLY A 32 6.36 -8.14 -17.08
N SER A 33 5.44 -8.14 -18.05
CA SER A 33 5.57 -7.34 -19.27
C SER A 33 5.02 -5.90 -19.16
N LEU A 34 4.13 -5.62 -18.21
CA LEU A 34 3.54 -4.27 -18.04
C LEU A 34 4.45 -3.30 -17.26
N LEU A 35 5.31 -3.80 -16.37
CA LEU A 35 6.25 -2.98 -15.61
C LEU A 35 7.44 -2.50 -16.45
N ASN A 36 7.84 -3.28 -17.46
CA ASN A 36 9.00 -3.02 -18.32
C ASN A 36 8.69 -2.20 -19.58
N LYS A 37 7.41 -1.94 -19.88
CA LYS A 37 7.02 -1.04 -20.98
C LYS A 37 7.16 0.43 -20.53
N PRO A 38 7.77 1.30 -21.36
CA PRO A 38 7.85 2.72 -21.08
C PRO A 38 6.44 3.33 -21.05
N LYS A 39 6.19 4.24 -20.09
CA LYS A 39 4.87 4.88 -19.90
C LYS A 39 4.37 5.64 -21.13
N SER A 40 5.27 6.01 -22.05
CA SER A 40 4.98 6.72 -23.31
C SER A 40 4.29 5.87 -24.37
N GLU A 41 4.35 4.53 -24.29
CA GLU A 41 3.85 3.62 -25.32
C GLU A 41 2.58 2.87 -24.88
N MET A 42 2.07 3.11 -23.68
CA MET A 42 0.87 2.45 -23.17
C MET A 42 -0.40 3.20 -23.55
N THR A 43 -1.45 2.45 -23.80
CA THR A 43 -2.81 3.01 -23.95
C THR A 43 -3.30 3.60 -22.62
N PRO A 44 -4.24 4.56 -22.64
CA PRO A 44 -4.77 5.16 -21.41
C PRO A 44 -5.39 4.13 -20.45
N GLU A 45 -6.02 3.08 -20.98
CA GLU A 45 -6.60 1.99 -20.18
C GLU A 45 -5.52 1.15 -19.48
N GLU A 46 -4.44 0.84 -20.19
CA GLU A 46 -3.29 0.12 -19.60
C GLU A 46 -2.57 0.96 -18.53
N LEU A 47 -2.45 2.27 -18.75
CA LEU A 47 -1.90 3.21 -17.77
C LEU A 47 -2.73 3.22 -16.48
N GLN A 48 -4.05 3.30 -16.60
CA GLN A 48 -4.94 3.31 -15.45
C GLN A 48 -4.88 1.99 -14.67
N LYS A 49 -4.88 0.86 -15.38
CA LYS A 49 -4.75 -0.46 -14.75
C LYS A 49 -3.41 -0.62 -14.03
N ARG A 50 -2.32 -0.14 -14.64
CA ARG A 50 -1.00 -0.14 -14.00
C ARG A 50 -0.96 0.76 -12.77
N GLU A 51 -1.57 1.94 -12.82
CA GLU A 51 -1.69 2.82 -11.64
C GLU A 51 -2.49 2.15 -10.51
N GLU A 52 -3.61 1.49 -10.82
CA GLU A 52 -4.39 0.72 -9.83
C GLU A 52 -3.58 -0.44 -9.22
N GLU A 53 -2.80 -1.17 -10.01
CA GLU A 53 -1.91 -2.22 -9.53
C GLU A 53 -0.81 -1.65 -8.61
N GLU A 54 -0.21 -0.52 -9.00
CA GLU A 54 0.78 0.23 -8.20
C GLU A 54 0.16 0.71 -6.87
N PHE A 55 -1.12 1.14 -6.86
CA PHE A 55 -1.83 1.54 -5.64
C PHE A 55 -2.19 0.36 -4.73
N ASN A 56 -2.44 -0.83 -5.27
CA ASN A 56 -2.82 -1.99 -4.47
C ASN A 56 -1.61 -2.75 -3.90
N THR A 57 -0.51 -2.82 -4.63
CA THR A 57 0.67 -3.60 -4.27
C THR A 57 1.84 -2.76 -3.75
N GLY A 58 1.84 -1.45 -3.99
CA GLY A 58 2.91 -0.53 -3.62
C GLY A 58 2.80 0.10 -2.23
N PRO A 59 3.67 1.07 -1.91
CA PRO A 59 3.69 1.76 -0.62
C PRO A 59 2.41 2.56 -0.33
N LEU A 60 1.69 2.98 -1.38
CA LEU A 60 0.40 3.68 -1.26
C LEU A 60 -0.77 2.75 -0.89
N SER A 61 -0.56 1.43 -0.87
CA SER A 61 -1.58 0.45 -0.45
C SER A 61 -2.12 0.72 0.95
N VAL A 62 -1.35 1.35 1.83
CA VAL A 62 -1.80 1.78 3.15
C VAL A 62 -2.96 2.78 3.06
N LEU A 63 -2.94 3.69 2.08
CA LEU A 63 -4.01 4.65 1.82
C LEU A 63 -5.20 3.96 1.18
N THR A 64 -4.96 3.06 0.22
CA THR A 64 -6.00 2.23 -0.40
C THR A 64 -6.81 1.46 0.64
N GLN A 65 -6.13 0.79 1.58
CA GLN A 65 -6.77 0.09 2.68
C GLN A 65 -7.50 1.06 3.62
N SER A 66 -6.95 2.24 3.85
CA SER A 66 -7.55 3.23 4.74
C SER A 66 -8.84 3.82 4.19
N VAL A 67 -8.94 4.03 2.87
CA VAL A 67 -10.18 4.45 2.21
C VAL A 67 -11.21 3.32 2.24
N LYS A 68 -10.82 2.10 1.85
CA LYS A 68 -11.72 0.92 1.80
C LYS A 68 -12.33 0.60 3.17
N ASN A 69 -11.51 0.60 4.22
CA ASN A 69 -11.94 0.28 5.58
C ASN A 69 -12.44 1.52 6.34
N ASN A 70 -12.44 2.70 5.69
CA ASN A 70 -12.73 3.99 6.31
C ASN A 70 -11.94 4.20 7.62
N THR A 71 -10.70 3.71 7.72
CA THR A 71 -9.92 3.77 8.97
C THR A 71 -9.35 5.16 9.20
N GLN A 72 -9.09 5.48 10.46
CA GLN A 72 -8.45 6.74 10.81
C GLN A 72 -6.95 6.67 10.49
N VAL A 73 -6.42 7.77 9.96
CA VAL A 73 -5.01 7.94 9.68
C VAL A 73 -4.47 9.15 10.44
N LEU A 74 -3.23 9.04 10.87
CA LEU A 74 -2.44 10.13 11.41
C LEU A 74 -1.44 10.58 10.34
N ILE A 75 -1.51 11.86 9.96
CA ILE A 75 -0.67 12.47 8.95
C ILE A 75 0.20 13.53 9.63
N ASN A 76 1.51 13.44 9.44
CA ASN A 76 2.46 14.46 9.89
C ASN A 76 2.78 15.41 8.72
N CYS A 77 2.47 16.69 8.90
CA CYS A 77 2.67 17.69 7.86
C CYS A 77 3.99 18.46 8.04
N ARG A 78 4.49 19.05 6.94
CA ARG A 78 5.75 19.83 6.90
C ARG A 78 5.75 21.08 7.79
N ASN A 79 4.58 21.65 8.07
CA ASN A 79 4.41 22.77 8.99
C ASN A 79 4.41 22.35 10.47
N ASN A 80 4.87 21.13 10.78
CA ASN A 80 4.91 20.54 12.11
C ASN A 80 3.53 20.40 12.78
N LYS A 81 2.45 20.41 11.98
CA LYS A 81 1.09 20.08 12.42
C LYS A 81 0.81 18.61 12.17
N LYS A 82 -0.06 18.03 13.00
CA LYS A 82 -0.53 16.66 12.87
C LYS A 82 -2.01 16.66 12.53
N LEU A 83 -2.41 15.90 11.52
CA LEU A 83 -3.80 15.73 11.14
C LEU A 83 -4.22 14.31 11.49
N LEU A 84 -5.30 14.19 12.25
CA LEU A 84 -5.95 12.92 12.51
C LEU A 84 -7.32 12.94 11.82
N GLY A 85 -7.55 12.06 10.85
CA GLY A 85 -8.77 12.10 10.04
C GLY A 85 -9.02 10.81 9.27
N ARG A 86 -10.05 10.78 8.43
CA ARG A 86 -10.35 9.65 7.54
C ARG A 86 -10.16 10.09 6.10
N VAL A 87 -9.44 9.28 5.32
CA VAL A 87 -9.21 9.54 3.89
C VAL A 87 -10.44 9.07 3.11
N LYS A 88 -10.97 9.93 2.24
CA LYS A 88 -12.05 9.59 1.30
C LYS A 88 -11.55 9.34 -0.11
N ALA A 89 -10.55 10.09 -0.54
CA ALA A 89 -9.88 9.90 -1.82
C ALA A 89 -8.42 10.30 -1.69
N PHE A 90 -7.57 9.73 -2.53
CA PHE A 90 -6.18 10.12 -2.69
C PHE A 90 -5.75 9.96 -4.15
N ASP A 91 -4.60 10.53 -4.51
CA ASP A 91 -3.99 10.37 -5.83
C ASP A 91 -2.52 9.94 -5.76
N ARG A 92 -1.87 9.82 -6.92
CA ARG A 92 -0.44 9.47 -7.06
C ARG A 92 0.53 10.48 -6.45
N HIS A 93 0.11 11.74 -6.31
CA HIS A 93 0.91 12.79 -5.70
C HIS A 93 0.72 12.84 -4.19
N CYS A 94 -0.06 11.91 -3.61
CA CYS A 94 -0.50 11.93 -2.22
C CYS A 94 -1.35 13.16 -1.87
N ASN A 95 -2.00 13.79 -2.84
CA ASN A 95 -3.11 14.69 -2.51
C ASN A 95 -4.24 13.87 -1.91
N MET A 96 -4.92 14.39 -0.90
CA MET A 96 -5.94 13.65 -0.16
C MET A 96 -7.17 14.50 0.09
N VAL A 97 -8.33 13.88 -0.05
CA VAL A 97 -9.60 14.39 0.47
C VAL A 97 -9.84 13.74 1.82
N LEU A 98 -9.92 14.54 2.87
CA LEU A 98 -10.08 14.11 4.25
C LEU A 98 -11.42 14.56 4.82
N GLU A 99 -12.02 13.73 5.66
CA GLU A 99 -13.21 14.08 6.44
C GLU A 99 -12.97 13.83 7.93
N ASN A 100 -13.72 14.56 8.77
CA ASN A 100 -13.65 14.50 10.23
C ASN A 100 -12.22 14.73 10.74
N VAL A 101 -11.57 15.79 10.25
CA VAL A 101 -10.15 16.05 10.52
C VAL A 101 -10.00 16.82 11.82
N LYS A 102 -9.16 16.30 12.71
CA LYS A 102 -8.63 16.99 13.87
C LYS A 102 -7.20 17.42 13.59
N GLU A 103 -6.98 18.71 13.40
CA GLU A 103 -5.63 19.28 13.29
C GLU A 103 -5.12 19.62 14.68
N MET A 104 -3.90 19.21 14.99
CA MET A 104 -3.23 19.40 16.27
C MET A 104 -1.87 20.05 16.06
N TRP A 105 -1.56 21.08 16.85
CA TRP A 105 -0.26 21.74 16.86
C TRP A 105 0.09 22.24 18.26
N THR A 106 1.36 22.54 18.47
CA THR A 106 1.85 23.10 19.73
C THR A 106 2.29 24.52 19.50
N GLU A 107 1.74 25.46 20.26
CA GLU A 107 2.22 26.84 20.29
C GLU A 107 3.13 27.03 21.50
N VAL A 108 4.25 27.71 21.29
CA VAL A 108 5.10 28.20 22.38
C VAL A 108 4.83 29.69 22.52
N PRO A 109 4.08 30.13 23.55
CA PRO A 109 3.80 31.55 23.74
C PRO A 109 5.11 32.35 23.79
N LYS A 110 5.22 33.43 23.02
CA LYS A 110 6.38 34.32 23.13
C LYS A 110 6.32 35.01 24.50
N SER A 111 7.15 34.54 25.43
CA SER A 111 7.32 35.18 26.74
C SER A 111 7.99 36.55 26.52
N GLY A 112 7.51 37.59 27.21
CA GLY A 112 8.12 38.91 27.15
C GLY A 112 9.60 38.89 27.58
N LYS A 113 10.40 39.86 27.10
CA LYS A 113 11.83 39.99 27.44
C LYS A 113 12.03 39.82 28.95
N GLY A 114 12.82 38.83 29.36
CA GLY A 114 13.21 38.58 30.75
C GLY A 114 12.41 37.50 31.50
N LYS A 115 11.33 36.93 30.95
CA LYS A 115 10.58 35.82 31.58
C LYS A 115 10.98 34.46 31.02
N LYS A 116 11.02 33.43 31.89
CA LYS A 116 11.24 32.02 31.52
C LYS A 116 10.36 31.64 30.32
N LYS A 117 10.89 30.80 29.41
CA LYS A 117 10.14 30.25 28.28
C LYS A 117 8.83 29.65 28.80
N SER A 118 7.73 30.07 28.21
CA SER A 118 6.38 29.60 28.56
C SER A 118 6.26 28.11 28.22
N LYS A 119 5.38 27.40 28.93
CA LYS A 119 5.12 25.99 28.66
C LYS A 119 4.49 25.85 27.26
N PRO A 120 4.89 24.85 26.45
CA PRO A 120 4.22 24.56 25.19
C PRO A 120 2.74 24.26 25.44
N VAL A 121 1.85 24.89 24.68
CA VAL A 121 0.40 24.72 24.76
C VAL A 121 -0.08 23.96 23.54
N ASN A 122 -0.72 22.81 23.76
CA ASN A 122 -1.32 22.03 22.68
C ASN A 122 -2.65 22.66 22.29
N LYS A 123 -2.80 22.95 21.01
CA LYS A 123 -4.06 23.41 20.41
C LYS A 123 -4.54 22.40 19.40
N ASP A 124 -5.86 22.33 19.26
CA ASP A 124 -6.53 21.57 18.23
C ASP A 124 -7.65 22.38 17.59
N ARG A 125 -7.96 22.01 16.34
CA ARG A 125 -9.17 22.47 15.65
C ARG A 125 -9.80 21.31 14.90
N TYR A 126 -11.11 21.36 14.77
CA TYR A 126 -11.88 20.39 14.01
C TYR A 126 -12.31 20.96 12.66
N ILE A 127 -12.19 20.14 11.62
CA ILE A 127 -12.49 20.50 10.23
C ILE A 127 -13.27 19.34 9.61
N SER A 128 -14.53 19.60 9.24
CA SER A 128 -15.43 18.55 8.76
C SER A 128 -14.97 17.93 7.43
N LYS A 129 -14.51 18.76 6.49
CA LYS A 129 -13.98 18.36 5.17
C LYS A 129 -12.75 19.19 4.83
N MET A 130 -11.72 18.55 4.32
CA MET A 130 -10.44 19.19 3.99
C MET A 130 -9.82 18.56 2.74
N PHE A 131 -9.30 19.41 1.86
CA PHE A 131 -8.36 18.98 0.83
C PHE A 131 -6.93 19.23 1.32
N LEU A 132 -6.09 18.18 1.30
CA LEU A 132 -4.69 18.23 1.66
C LEU A 132 -3.83 17.98 0.42
N ARG A 133 -2.88 18.87 0.17
CA ARG A 133 -1.91 18.73 -0.92
C ARG A 133 -0.75 17.81 -0.49
N GLY A 134 -0.31 16.94 -1.40
CA GLY A 134 0.70 15.92 -1.14
C GLY A 134 2.09 16.46 -0.80
N ASP A 135 2.47 17.63 -1.33
CA ASP A 135 3.74 18.29 -1.00
C ASP A 135 3.89 18.62 0.51
N SER A 136 2.77 18.70 1.23
CA SER A 136 2.76 18.97 2.67
C SER A 136 2.90 17.72 3.53
N VAL A 137 2.73 16.53 2.97
CA VAL A 137 2.73 15.25 3.69
C VAL A 137 4.17 14.75 3.87
N ILE A 138 4.55 14.39 5.10
CA ILE A 138 5.84 13.75 5.37
C ILE A 138 5.64 12.25 5.64
N VAL A 139 4.74 11.93 6.57
CA VAL A 139 4.50 10.55 7.00
C VAL A 139 3.01 10.34 7.17
N VAL A 140 2.53 9.18 6.72
CA VAL A 140 1.16 8.70 6.96
C VAL A 140 1.22 7.41 7.76
N LEU A 141 0.48 7.37 8.86
CA LEU A 141 0.36 6.21 9.73
C LEU A 141 -1.10 5.79 9.80
N ARG A 142 -1.38 4.53 9.48
CA ARG A 142 -2.70 3.93 9.71
C ARG A 142 -2.86 3.66 11.20
N ASN A 143 -3.95 4.13 11.81
CA ASN A 143 -4.24 3.84 13.21
C ASN A 143 -4.78 2.40 13.33
N PRO A 144 -4.09 1.47 14.03
CA PRO A 144 -4.57 0.09 14.20
C PRO A 144 -5.76 -0.02 15.17
N LEU A 145 -6.01 0.98 16.02
CA LEU A 145 -6.90 0.89 17.18
C LEU A 145 -8.40 0.96 16.85
N ILE A 146 -8.81 0.92 15.57
CA ILE A 146 -10.22 1.02 15.14
C ILE A 146 -10.64 -0.21 14.30
N ALA A 147 -9.81 -1.24 14.18
CA ALA A 147 -10.17 -2.48 13.49
C ALA A 147 -11.07 -3.43 14.34
N GLY A 148 -11.59 -2.98 15.50
CA GLY A 148 -12.20 -3.85 16.50
C GLY A 148 -13.47 -3.31 17.16
N LYS A 149 -14.33 -2.59 16.43
CA LYS A 149 -15.73 -2.36 16.81
C LYS A 149 -16.63 -2.42 15.59
#